data_AF-A0A527WGW7-F1
#
_entry.id   AF-A0A527WGW7-F1
#
_cell.length_a   1.000
_cell.length_b   1.000
_cell.length_c   1.000
_cell.angle_alpha   90.00
_cell.angle_beta   90.00
_cell.angle_gamma   90.00
#
_symmetry.space_group_name_H-M   'P 1'
#
loop_
_entity.id
_entity.type
_entity.pdbx_description
1 polymer ?
#
loop_
_entity_poly.entity_id
_entity_poly.type
_entity_poly.pdbx_seq_one_letter_code
_entity_poly.pdbx_strand_id
1 'polypeptide(L)' 'MAAAYTEKEIDEIAAWLKEGLSASRIAGRFSALRGAPVSRNAIIGIVHRNAGLRAIGFANPKGGRAGGRPRKHARP' A
#
# COMPACT_ATOMS: atom_id res chain seq x y z
N MET A 1 18.58 -3.56 6.98
CA MET A 1 17.92 -3.29 8.27
C MET A 1 16.41 -3.31 8.05
N ALA A 2 15.80 -4.49 8.03
CA ALA A 2 14.38 -4.70 7.76
C ALA A 2 13.71 -5.22 9.02
N ALA A 3 13.24 -4.31 9.86
CA ALA A 3 12.36 -4.62 10.98
C ALA A 3 11.39 -3.44 11.12
N ALA A 4 10.15 -3.58 10.63
CA ALA A 4 9.13 -2.57 10.89
C ALA A 4 7.67 -3.06 10.80
N TYR A 5 7.38 -4.19 10.15
CA TYR A 5 6.05 -4.78 10.08
C TYR A 5 6.16 -6.30 10.11
N THR A 6 5.41 -6.94 11.00
CA THR A 6 5.23 -8.40 11.07
C THR A 6 4.37 -8.89 9.91
N GLU A 7 4.43 -10.19 9.61
CA GLU A 7 3.59 -10.80 8.58
C GLU A 7 2.10 -10.57 8.87
N LYS A 8 1.68 -10.70 10.14
CA LYS A 8 0.32 -10.39 10.56
C LYS A 8 -0.07 -8.94 10.25
N GLU A 9 0.80 -7.97 10.55
CA GLU A 9 0.52 -6.56 10.22
C GLU A 9 0.42 -6.33 8.70
N ILE A 10 1.20 -7.08 7.90
CA ILE A 10 1.12 -7.03 6.44
C ILE A 10 -0.21 -7.61 5.95
N ASP A 11 -0.67 -8.73 6.51
CA ASP A 11 -1.94 -9.36 6.14
C ASP A 11 -3.15 -8.50 6.47
N GLU A 12 -3.15 -7.81 7.61
CA GLU A 12 -4.20 -6.85 7.98
C GLU A 12 -4.27 -5.68 6.99
N ILE A 13 -3.10 -5.12 6.62
CA ILE A 13 -3.03 -4.07 5.60
C ILE A 13 -3.55 -4.62 4.26
N ALA A 14 -3.20 -5.85 3.89
CA ALA A 14 -3.66 -6.48 2.66
C ALA A 14 -5.19 -6.65 2.63
N ALA A 15 -5.80 -7.04 3.75
CA ALA A 15 -7.26 -7.16 3.87
C ALA A 15 -7.96 -5.81 3.62
N TRP A 16 -7.50 -4.73 4.25
CA TRP A 16 -8.09 -3.41 4.04
C TRP A 16 -7.83 -2.82 2.65
N LEU A 17 -6.71 -3.15 2.01
CA LEU A 17 -6.49 -2.79 0.61
C LEU A 17 -7.50 -3.49 -0.30
N LYS A 18 -7.82 -4.77 -0.05
CA LYS A 18 -8.84 -5.52 -0.79
C LYS A 18 -10.26 -4.97 -0.56
N GLU A 19 -10.55 -4.47 0.63
CA GLU A 19 -11.79 -3.73 0.93
C GLU A 19 -11.85 -2.36 0.24
N GLY A 20 -10.77 -1.91 -0.41
CA GLY A 20 -10.70 -0.64 -1.12
C GLY A 20 -10.51 0.57 -0.21
N LEU A 21 -9.96 0.38 1.00
CA LEU A 21 -9.66 1.50 1.88
C LEU A 21 -8.51 2.36 1.31
N SER A 22 -8.62 3.66 1.54
CA SER A 22 -7.55 4.60 1.23
C SER A 22 -6.42 4.52 2.27
N ALA A 23 -5.23 4.97 1.88
CA ALA A 23 -4.06 4.99 2.76
C ALA A 23 -4.28 5.74 4.09
N SER A 24 -5.10 6.81 4.11
CA SER A 24 -5.40 7.54 5.34
C SER A 24 -6.32 6.75 6.27
N ARG A 25 -7.32 6.04 5.73
CA ARG A 25 -8.20 5.16 6.52
C ARG A 25 -7.44 3.97 7.09
N ILE A 26 -6.55 3.38 6.30
CA ILE A 26 -5.66 2.29 6.77
C ILE A 26 -4.74 2.81 7.87
N ALA A 27 -4.11 3.97 7.69
CA ALA A 27 -3.26 4.57 8.71
C ALA A 27 -3.99 4.79 10.05
N GLY A 28 -5.23 5.27 10.01
CA GLY A 28 -6.05 5.43 11.22
C GLY A 28 -6.34 4.11 11.93
N ARG A 29 -6.83 3.10 11.19
CA ARG A 29 -7.11 1.75 11.75
C ARG A 29 -5.84 1.08 12.28
N PHE A 30 -4.76 1.15 11.51
CA PHE A 30 -3.49 0.53 11.86
C PHE A 30 -2.85 1.21 13.08
N SER A 31 -2.97 2.52 13.22
CA SER A 31 -2.49 3.23 14.42
C SER A 31 -3.23 2.79 15.68
N ALA A 32 -4.55 2.57 15.58
CA ALA A 32 -5.36 2.06 16.68
C ALA A 32 -5.00 0.61 17.03
N LEU A 33 -4.78 -0.25 16.02
CA LEU A 33 -4.39 -1.65 16.20
C LEU A 33 -3.01 -1.78 16.87
N ARG A 34 -2.05 -0.96 16.45
CA ARG A 34 -0.66 -1.00 16.92
C ARG A 34 -0.44 -0.23 18.23
N GLY A 35 -1.39 0.62 18.62
CA GLY A 35 -1.24 1.56 19.74
C GLY A 35 -0.17 2.64 19.49
N ALA A 36 0.27 2.81 18.25
CA ALA A 36 1.33 3.75 17.87
C ALA A 36 0.91 4.57 16.64
N PRO A 37 1.21 5.88 16.58
CA PRO A 37 0.82 6.71 15.46
C PRO A 37 1.54 6.28 14.18
N VAL A 38 0.76 5.99 13.14
CA VAL A 38 1.26 5.65 11.80
C VAL A 38 0.73 6.65 10.79
N SER A 39 1.64 7.25 10.03
CA SER A 39 1.28 8.25 9.02
C SER A 39 0.80 7.59 7.73
N ARG A 40 -0.02 8.33 6.97
CA ARG A 40 -0.42 7.93 5.60
C ARG A 40 0.79 7.60 4.72
N ASN A 41 1.87 8.38 4.82
CA ASN A 41 3.08 8.17 4.02
C ASN A 41 3.84 6.90 4.43
N ALA A 42 3.79 6.50 5.71
CA ALA A 42 4.34 5.23 6.15
C ALA A 42 3.59 4.06 5.50
N ILE A 43 2.26 4.12 5.46
CA ILE A 43 1.39 3.13 4.79
C ILE A 43 1.67 3.09 3.27
N ILE A 44 1.75 4.25 2.60
CA ILE A 44 2.11 4.29 1.17
C ILE A 44 3.48 3.66 0.92
N GLY A 45 4.45 4.00 1.78
CA GLY A 45 5.81 3.48 1.68
C GLY A 45 5.86 1.96 1.81
N ILE A 46 5.18 1.37 2.79
CA ILE A 46 5.19 -0.10 2.95
C ILE A 46 4.46 -0.79 1.80
N VAL A 47 3.34 -0.25 1.33
CA VAL A 47 2.60 -0.81 0.19
C VAL A 47 3.45 -0.84 -1.08
N HIS A 48 4.25 0.20 -1.34
CA HIS A 48 5.13 0.21 -2.52
C HIS A 48 6.39 -0.65 -2.37
N ARG A 49 6.88 -0.87 -1.15
CA ARG A 49 8.09 -1.67 -0.89
C ARG A 49 7.81 -3.17 -0.79
N ASN A 50 6.63 -3.56 -0.32
CA ASN A 50 6.24 -4.96 -0.20
C ASN A 50 5.57 -5.43 -1.50
N ALA A 51 6.11 -6.50 -2.11
CA ALA A 51 5.62 -7.02 -3.39
C ALA A 51 4.15 -7.49 -3.35
N GLY A 52 3.74 -8.12 -2.25
CA GLY A 52 2.36 -8.60 -2.05
C GLY A 52 1.36 -7.46 -1.92
N LEU A 53 1.68 -6.46 -1.10
CA LEU A 53 0.83 -5.26 -0.95
C LEU A 53 0.78 -4.44 -2.24
N ARG A 54 1.91 -4.33 -2.95
CA ARG A 54 2.01 -3.61 -4.21
C ARG A 54 1.14 -4.22 -5.30
N ALA A 55 0.96 -5.54 -5.29
CA ALA A 55 0.10 -6.24 -6.24
C ALA A 55 -1.38 -5.89 -6.03
N ILE A 56 -1.80 -5.63 -4.78
CA ILE A 56 -3.17 -5.19 -4.46
C ILE A 56 -3.34 -3.70 -4.79
N GLY A 57 -2.43 -2.85 -4.29
CA GLY A 57 -2.48 -1.40 -4.48
C GLY A 57 -3.64 -0.72 -3.74
N PHE A 58 -3.66 0.62 -3.74
CA PHE A 58 -4.81 1.37 -3.21
C PHE A 58 -5.91 1.47 -4.25
N ALA A 59 -7.17 1.43 -3.79
CA ALA A 59 -8.31 1.75 -4.64
C ALA A 59 -8.19 3.20 -5.17
N ASN A 60 -8.25 3.35 -6.49
CA ASN A 60 -8.27 4.65 -7.15
C ASN A 60 -9.73 5.06 -7.44
N PRO A 61 -10.28 6.09 -6.78
CA PRO A 61 -11.65 6.56 -7.05
C PRO A 61 -11.76 7.42 -8.33
N LYS A 62 -10.65 7.75 -9.00
CA LYS A 62 -10.62 8.42 -10.30
C LYS A 62 -9.66 7.67 -11.21
N GLY A 63 -10.12 7.32 -12.41
CA GLY A 63 -9.54 6.31 -13.28
C GLY A 63 -8.03 6.40 -13.54
N GLY A 64 -7.46 5.21 -13.75
CA GLY A 64 -6.34 5.01 -14.66
C GLY A 64 -4.96 5.43 -14.15
N ARG A 65 -4.29 4.52 -13.44
CA ARG A 65 -2.83 4.25 -13.58
C ARG A 65 -2.42 3.04 -12.73
N ALA A 66 -3.17 1.94 -12.86
CA ALA A 66 -2.67 0.61 -12.56
C ALA A 66 -2.43 -0.09 -13.90
N GLY A 67 -1.23 0.07 -14.46
CA GLY A 67 -0.83 -0.54 -15.73
C GLY A 67 -0.21 0.46 -16.71
N GLY A 68 1.07 0.31 -16.99
CA GLY A 68 1.73 0.92 -18.14
C GLY A 68 2.25 2.34 -17.90
N ARG A 69 3.49 2.46 -17.40
CA ARG A 69 4.42 3.30 -18.15
C ARG A 69 4.73 2.46 -19.40
N PRO A 70 4.33 2.84 -20.63
CA PRO A 70 4.95 2.23 -21.79
C PRO A 70 6.42 2.53 -21.60
N ARG A 71 7.23 1.49 -21.36
CA ARG A 71 8.65 1.61 -21.63
C ARG A 71 8.68 1.99 -23.09
N LYS A 72 9.04 3.24 -23.38
CA LYS A 72 9.26 3.68 -24.75
C LYS A 72 10.29 2.70 -25.32
N HIS A 73 9.81 1.73 -26.10
CA HIS A 73 10.59 1.20 -27.19
C HIS A 73 10.66 2.36 -28.18
N ALA A 74 11.68 3.20 -28.01
CA ALA A 74 12.24 3.93 -29.13
C ALA A 74 13.51 3.16 -29.49
N ARG A 75 13.32 2.15 -30.36
CA ARG A 75 14.32 1.65 -31.31
C ARG A 75 13.93 2.24 -32.69
N PRO A 76 14.82 2.32 -33.69
CA PRO A 76 16.15 1.71 -33.83
C PRO A 76 17.30 2.59 -33.34
#